data_AF-A0A7Y7NC85-F1
#
_entry.id   AF-A0A7Y7NC85-F1
#
_cell.length_a   1.000
_cell.length_b   1.000
_cell.length_c   1.000
_cell.angle_alpha   90.00
_cell.angle_beta   90.00
_cell.angle_gamma   90.00
#
_symmetry.space_group_name_H-M   'P 1'
#
loop_
_entity.id
_entity.type
_entity.pdbx_description
1 polymer ?
#
loop_
_entity_poly.entity_id
_entity_poly.type
_entity_poly.pdbx_seq_one_letter_code
_entity_poly.pdbx_strand_id
1 'polypeptide(L)'
;MKSKSFISLFMLMFVLLMSNAVGAAPTAAKITGEIEHLTLNTPANAYSGGVMIVGGTQAILLKNLLIDLPANRLSLQQIFSQAPACLCRTW
;
A
#
# COMPACT_ATOMS: atom_id res chain seq x y z
N MET A 1 9.62 -39.86 42.38
CA MET A 1 8.66 -39.35 41.37
C MET A 1 8.79 -37.84 41.08
N LYS A 2 9.94 -37.18 41.36
CA LYS A 2 10.07 -35.71 41.33
C LYS A 2 10.85 -35.15 40.11
N SER A 3 11.58 -35.99 39.38
CA SER A 3 12.40 -35.57 38.22
C SER A 3 11.62 -35.45 36.91
N LYS A 4 10.62 -36.31 36.66
CA LYS A 4 9.83 -36.31 35.42
C LYS A 4 9.01 -35.02 35.23
N SER A 5 8.54 -34.42 36.31
CA SER A 5 7.79 -33.15 36.28
C SER A 5 8.68 -31.95 35.96
N PHE A 6 9.95 -31.99 36.35
CA PHE A 6 10.90 -30.90 36.11
C PHE A 6 11.39 -30.89 34.66
N ILE A 7 11.63 -32.08 34.09
CA ILE A 7 11.98 -32.25 32.67
C ILE A 7 10.83 -31.80 31.76
N SER A 8 9.58 -32.15 32.11
CA SER A 8 8.40 -31.73 31.35
C SER A 8 8.20 -30.21 31.35
N LEU A 9 8.45 -29.54 32.48
CA LEU A 9 8.34 -28.08 32.58
C LEU A 9 9.44 -27.36 31.78
N PHE A 10 10.67 -27.89 31.82
CA PHE A 10 11.78 -27.35 31.05
C PHE A 10 11.60 -27.53 29.54
N MET A 11 11.03 -28.66 29.13
CA MET A 11 10.70 -28.93 27.72
C MET A 11 9.60 -28.01 27.20
N LEU A 12 8.57 -27.71 28.02
CA LEU A 12 7.51 -26.76 27.64
C LEU A 12 8.04 -25.33 27.50
N MET A 13 8.92 -24.90 28.42
CA MET A 13 9.60 -23.60 28.32
C MET A 13 10.48 -23.50 27.07
N PHE A 14 11.18 -24.59 26.71
CA PHE A 14 12.01 -24.62 25.51
C PHE A 14 11.17 -24.50 24.22
N VAL A 15 9.99 -25.14 24.15
CA VAL A 15 9.09 -25.02 22.99
C VAL A 15 8.52 -23.60 22.85
N LEU A 16 8.21 -22.93 23.96
CA LEU A 16 7.76 -21.53 23.96
C LEU A 16 8.86 -20.56 23.50
N LEU A 17 10.12 -20.84 23.86
CA LEU A 17 11.29 -20.05 23.43
C LEU A 17 11.62 -20.20 21.94
N MET A 18 11.14 -21.26 21.28
CA MET A 18 11.38 -21.53 19.85
C MET A 18 10.23 -21.08 18.93
N SER A 19 9.21 -20.42 19.49
CA SER A 19 8.11 -19.84 18.70
C SER A 19 8.60 -18.60 17.96
N ASN A 20 9.25 -18.81 16.82
CA ASN A 20 9.60 -17.75 15.89
C ASN A 20 8.31 -17.16 15.32
N ALA A 21 8.18 -15.83 15.38
CA ALA A 21 7.12 -15.14 14.68
C ALA A 21 7.27 -15.44 13.18
N VAL A 22 6.38 -16.25 12.63
CA VAL A 22 6.23 -16.37 11.18
C VAL A 22 5.79 -14.98 10.71
N GLY A 23 6.73 -14.25 10.11
CA GLY A 23 6.43 -12.98 9.46
C GLY A 23 5.32 -13.22 8.45
N ALA A 24 4.22 -12.50 8.59
CA ALA A 24 3.13 -12.59 7.63
C ALA A 24 3.69 -12.35 6.22
N ALA A 25 3.37 -13.25 5.29
CA ALA A 25 3.76 -13.06 3.90
C ALA A 25 3.20 -11.72 3.42
N PRO A 26 3.98 -10.91 2.66
CA PRO A 26 3.46 -9.69 2.08
C PRO A 26 2.27 -10.04 1.19
N THR A 27 1.08 -9.63 1.61
CA THR A 27 -0.14 -9.79 0.82
C THR A 27 -0.36 -8.51 0.04
N ALA A 28 -0.81 -8.64 -1.20
CA ALA A 28 -1.22 -7.47 -1.97
C ALA A 28 -2.40 -6.82 -1.25
N ALA A 29 -2.20 -5.62 -0.71
CA ALA A 29 -3.26 -4.85 -0.10
C ALA A 29 -4.25 -4.46 -1.21
N LYS A 30 -5.42 -5.08 -1.22
CA LYS A 30 -6.49 -4.73 -2.16
C LYS A 30 -7.15 -3.45 -1.68
N ILE A 31 -6.78 -2.33 -2.31
CA ILE A 31 -7.42 -1.03 -2.08
C ILE A 31 -8.56 -0.91 -3.11
N THR A 32 -9.79 -0.77 -2.63
CA THR A 32 -11.00 -0.63 -3.48
C THR A 32 -11.86 0.52 -3.00
N GLY A 33 -12.40 1.28 -3.95
CA GLY A 33 -13.28 2.41 -3.70
C GLY A 33 -13.15 3.46 -4.80
N GLU A 34 -13.82 4.58 -4.59
CA GLU A 34 -13.65 5.77 -5.43
C GLU A 34 -12.33 6.48 -5.08
N ILE A 35 -11.69 7.07 -6.09
CA ILE A 35 -10.53 7.93 -5.90
C ILE A 35 -11.05 9.30 -5.43
N GLU A 36 -10.82 9.61 -4.16
CA GLU A 36 -11.27 10.86 -3.54
C GLU A 36 -10.30 12.01 -3.87
N HIS A 37 -9.01 11.72 -3.75
CA HIS A 37 -7.95 12.68 -4.01
C HIS A 37 -6.78 12.01 -4.72
N LEU A 38 -6.21 12.74 -5.66
CA LEU A 38 -4.95 12.40 -6.30
C LEU A 38 -4.08 13.65 -6.28
N THR A 39 -2.82 13.52 -5.91
CA THR A 39 -1.86 14.62 -5.87
C THR A 39 -0.58 14.27 -6.62
N LEU A 40 0.12 15.31 -7.06
CA LEU A 40 1.37 15.21 -7.79
C LEU A 40 2.46 15.97 -7.03
N ASN A 41 3.56 15.29 -6.68
CA ASN A 41 4.59 15.89 -5.83
C ASN A 41 5.41 16.98 -6.54
N THR A 42 5.60 16.86 -7.86
CA THR A 42 6.44 17.79 -8.64
C THR A 42 5.88 17.92 -10.06
N PRO A 43 5.07 18.94 -10.35
CA PRO A 43 4.38 19.09 -11.65
C PRO A 43 5.32 19.18 -12.87
N ALA A 44 6.51 19.74 -12.67
CA ALA A 44 7.52 19.87 -13.72
C ALA A 44 8.22 18.55 -14.08
N ASN A 45 8.05 17.47 -13.31
CA ASN A 45 8.71 16.19 -13.55
C ASN A 45 7.71 15.17 -14.14
N ALA A 46 7.95 14.77 -15.39
CA ALA A 46 7.11 13.82 -16.13
C ALA A 46 6.96 12.44 -15.44
N TYR A 47 7.90 12.06 -14.58
CA TYR A 47 7.92 10.80 -13.84
C TYR A 47 7.77 11.00 -12.32
N SER A 48 7.13 12.11 -11.92
CA SER A 48 6.88 12.38 -10.51
C SER A 48 5.94 11.35 -9.88
N GLY A 49 6.16 11.10 -8.59
CA GLY A 49 5.25 10.33 -7.76
C GLY A 49 4.16 11.24 -7.18
N GLY A 50 3.40 10.69 -6.25
CA GLY A 50 2.28 11.40 -5.65
C GLY A 50 1.61 10.60 -4.55
N VAL A 51 0.43 11.06 -4.16
CA VAL A 51 -0.41 10.40 -3.16
C VAL A 51 -1.81 10.25 -3.73
N MET A 52 -2.42 9.09 -3.51
CA MET A 52 -3.80 8.81 -3.85
C MET A 52 -4.57 8.46 -2.59
N ILE A 53 -5.79 8.98 -2.43
CA ILE A 53 -6.72 8.59 -1.37
C ILE A 53 -7.87 7.83 -2.02
N VAL A 54 -8.06 6.58 -1.60
CA VAL A 54 -9.10 5.68 -2.12
C VAL A 54 -9.84 5.03 -0.95
N GLY A 55 -11.14 5.27 -0.84
CA GLY A 55 -11.95 4.73 0.26
C GLY A 55 -11.36 5.06 1.64
N GLY A 56 -10.90 6.30 1.83
CA GLY A 56 -10.22 6.79 3.03
C GLY A 56 -8.80 6.26 3.26
N THR A 57 -8.27 5.38 2.40
CA THR A 57 -6.92 4.83 2.52
C THR A 57 -5.93 5.64 1.69
N GLN A 58 -4.84 6.07 2.31
CA GLN A 58 -3.76 6.79 1.62
C GLN A 58 -2.75 5.81 0.99
N ALA A 59 -2.63 5.83 -0.33
CA ALA A 59 -1.65 5.09 -1.11
C ALA A 59 -0.53 6.03 -1.62
N ILE A 60 0.72 5.66 -1.36
CA ILE A 60 1.89 6.39 -1.86
C ILE A 60 2.22 5.89 -3.27
N LEU A 61 2.21 6.80 -4.24
CA LEU A 61 2.56 6.51 -5.63
C LEU A 61 4.05 6.82 -5.85
N LEU A 62 4.81 5.80 -6.21
CA LEU A 62 6.24 5.93 -6.48
C LEU A 62 6.51 6.68 -7.79
N LYS A 63 7.73 7.21 -7.92
CA LYS A 63 8.22 7.80 -9.17
C LYS A 63 8.31 6.73 -10.26
N ASN A 64 8.16 7.15 -11.52
CA ASN A 64 8.13 6.26 -12.69
C ASN A 64 6.97 5.24 -12.69
N LEU A 65 5.94 5.44 -11.87
CA LEU A 65 4.73 4.62 -11.92
C LEU A 65 3.90 4.98 -13.15
N LEU A 66 3.38 3.95 -13.83
CA LEU A 66 2.39 4.08 -14.89
C LEU A 66 1.04 3.57 -14.39
N ILE A 67 -0.03 4.26 -14.75
CA ILE A 67 -1.41 3.94 -14.41
C ILE A 67 -2.12 3.52 -15.70
N ASP A 68 -2.78 2.37 -15.66
CA ASP A 68 -3.63 1.90 -16.74
C ASP A 68 -5.04 2.47 -16.57
N LEU A 69 -5.39 3.39 -17.46
CA LEU A 69 -6.77 3.86 -17.65
C LEU A 69 -7.40 3.07 -18.80
N PRO A 70 -8.74 3.02 -18.90
CA PRO A 70 -9.42 2.22 -19.94
C PRO A 70 -8.96 2.50 -21.37
N ALA A 71 -8.54 3.73 -21.68
CA ALA A 71 -8.09 4.13 -23.01
C ALA A 71 -6.57 4.24 -23.16
N ASN A 72 -5.83 4.46 -22.07
CA ASN A 72 -4.41 4.82 -22.13
C ASN A 72 -3.64 4.38 -20.89
N ARG A 73 -2.37 4.01 -21.08
CA ARG A 73 -1.38 3.89 -20.01
C ARG A 73 -0.62 5.21 -19.89
N LEU A 74 -0.72 5.88 -18.75
CA LEU A 74 -0.14 7.22 -18.54
C LEU A 74 0.70 7.29 -17.28
N SER A 75 1.71 8.15 -17.27
CA SER A 75 2.37 8.56 -16.02
C SER A 75 1.43 9.44 -15.19
N LEU A 76 1.71 9.56 -13.90
CA LEU A 76 0.89 10.40 -13.02
C LEU A 76 0.83 11.86 -13.51
N GLN A 77 1.96 12.43 -13.93
CA GLN A 77 1.99 13.80 -14.45
C GLN A 77 1.11 13.98 -15.69
N GLN A 78 1.12 12.99 -16.59
CA GLN A 78 0.34 13.03 -17.83
C GLN A 78 -1.17 13.02 -17.58
N ILE A 79 -1.63 12.40 -16.48
CA ILE A 79 -3.04 12.44 -16.07
C ILE A 79 -3.43 13.87 -15.70
N PHE A 80 -2.58 14.58 -14.95
CA PHE A 80 -2.83 15.98 -14.57
C PHE A 80 -2.70 16.94 -15.75
N SER A 81 -1.78 16.70 -16.69
CA SER A 81 -1.62 17.58 -17.85
C SER A 81 -2.76 17.47 -18.85
N GLN A 82 -3.40 16.30 -18.94
CA GLN A 82 -4.57 16.06 -19.77
C GLN A 82 -5.89 16.34 -19.03
N ALA A 83 -5.83 16.59 -17.71
CA ALA A 83 -7.01 16.97 -16.97
C ALA A 83 -7.53 18.32 -17.50
N PRO A 84 -8.83 18.46 -17.75
CA PRO A 84 -9.40 19.72 -18.19
C PRO A 84 -9.13 20.81 -17.15
N ALA A 85 -8.72 21.99 -17.62
CA ALA A 85 -8.29 23.11 -16.78
C ALA A 85 -9.40 23.66 -15.84
N CYS A 86 -10.65 23.26 -16.05
CA CYS A 86 -11.75 23.55 -15.15
C CYS A 86 -12.73 22.37 -15.11
N LEU A 87 -13.03 21.90 -13.90
CA LEU A 87 -14.36 21.37 -13.63
C LEU A 87 -15.29 22.59 -13.57
N CYS A 88 -15.82 23.01 -14.71
CA CYS A 88 -17.11 23.67 -14.72
C CYS A 88 -18.13 22.63 -14.23
N ARG A 89 -18.18 22.40 -12.92
CA ARG A 89 -19.26 21.69 -12.26
C ARG A 89 -20.38 22.71 -12.13
N THR A 90 -21.12 22.88 -13.22
CA THR A 90 -22.45 23.48 -13.21
C THR A 90 -23.39 22.45 -12.59
N TRP A 91 -23.68 22.62 -11.30
CA TRP A 91 -25.00 22.24 -10.77
C TRP A 91 -25.85 23.51 -10.79
#